data_AF-A0A8T5L7E7-F1
#
_entry.id   AF-A0A8T5L7E7-F1
#
_cell.length_a   1.000
_cell.length_b   1.000
_cell.length_c   1.000
_cell.angle_alpha   90.00
_cell.angle_beta   90.00
_cell.angle_gamma   90.00
#
_symmetry.space_group_name_H-M   'P 1'
#
loop_
_entity.id
_entity.type
_entity.pdbx_description
1 polymer ?
#
loop_
_entity_poly.entity_id
_entity_poly.type
_entity_poly.pdbx_seq_one_letter_code
_entity_poly.pdbx_strand_id
1 'polypeptide(L)' 'MENKCIVCGGDIGEDEGNVCETCFRVLKEKYPCDKELDKILQWHKKQREELDEEL' A
#
# COMPACT_ATOMS: atom_id res chain seq x y z
N MET A 1 -3.41 0.28 -17.31
CA MET A 1 -2.50 -0.22 -16.27
C MET A 1 -3.37 -0.40 -15.03
N GLU A 2 -3.55 -1.62 -14.53
CA GLU A 2 -4.35 -1.83 -13.31
C GLU A 2 -3.53 -1.27 -12.13
N ASN A 3 -3.97 -0.17 -11.52
CA ASN A 3 -3.39 0.29 -10.26
C ASN A 3 -3.84 -0.69 -9.17
N LYS A 4 -2.90 -1.38 -8.53
CA LYS A 4 -3.20 -2.32 -7.45
C LYS A 4 -2.70 -1.79 -6.12
N CYS A 5 -3.46 -2.06 -5.07
CA CYS A 5 -3.09 -1.70 -3.73
C CYS A 5 -1.85 -2.46 -3.27
N ILE A 6 -0.82 -1.74 -2.81
CA ILE A 6 0.42 -2.36 -2.31
C ILE A 6 0.22 -3.19 -1.04
N VAL A 7 -0.93 -3.04 -0.36
CA VAL A 7 -1.23 -3.73 0.90
C VAL A 7 -2.01 -5.02 0.65
N CYS A 8 -3.07 -4.96 -0.15
CA CYS A 8 -3.98 -6.11 -0.36
C CYS A 8 -4.02 -6.65 -1.79
N GLY A 9 -3.37 -5.98 -2.75
CA GLY A 9 -3.38 -6.35 -4.17
C GLY A 9 -4.70 -6.07 -4.90
N GLY A 10 -5.71 -5.52 -4.23
CA GLY A 10 -7.00 -5.16 -4.83
C GLY A 10 -6.89 -3.96 -5.77
N ASP A 11 -7.79 -3.89 -6.74
CA ASP A 11 -7.80 -2.82 -7.73
C ASP A 11 -8.11 -1.47 -7.07
N ILE A 12 -7.26 -0.50 -7.35
CA ILE A 12 -7.46 0.92 -7.06
C ILE A 12 -7.77 1.54 -8.43
N GLY A 13 -8.79 2.40 -8.49
CA GLY A 13 -9.16 3.07 -9.74
C GLY A 13 -8.05 4.00 -10.28
N GLU A 14 -8.43 4.96 -11.12
CA GLU A 14 -7.51 5.96 -11.67
C GLU A 14 -6.98 6.96 -10.64
N ASP A 15 -7.25 6.77 -9.34
CA ASP A 15 -6.68 7.58 -8.27
C ASP A 15 -5.15 7.44 -8.23
N GLU A 16 -4.45 8.56 -8.01
CA GLU A 16 -2.99 8.63 -7.88
C GLU A 16 -2.44 7.94 -6.60
N GLY A 17 -3.30 7.24 -5.86
CA GLY A 17 -2.97 6.57 -4.61
C GLY A 17 -2.52 5.12 -4.79
N ASN A 18 -1.41 4.74 -4.14
CA ASN A 18 -0.91 3.36 -4.12
C ASN A 18 -1.58 2.46 -3.06
N VAL A 19 -2.48 3.02 -2.23
CA VAL A 19 -3.16 2.34 -1.13
C VAL A 19 -4.65 2.64 -1.22
N CYS A 20 -5.51 1.61 -1.20
CA CYS A 20 -6.95 1.83 -1.22
C CYS A 20 -7.45 2.43 0.10
N GLU A 21 -8.59 3.12 0.06
CA GLU A 21 -9.15 3.81 1.23
C GLU A 21 -9.33 2.87 2.43
N THR A 22 -9.80 1.64 2.19
CA THR A 22 -10.00 0.64 3.25
C THR A 22 -8.69 0.27 3.95
N CYS A 23 -7.64 -0.05 3.19
CA CYS A 23 -6.33 -0.35 3.76
C CYS A 23 -5.74 0.85 4.48
N PHE A 24 -5.88 2.05 3.91
CA PHE A 24 -5.40 3.28 4.55
C PHE A 24 -6.08 3.53 5.90
N ARG A 25 -7.42 3.42 5.97
CA ARG A 25 -8.18 3.58 7.21
C ARG A 25 -7.75 2.58 8.28
N VAL A 26 -7.64 1.29 7.92
CA VAL A 26 -7.22 0.24 8.86
C VAL A 26 -5.80 0.47 9.37
N LEU A 27 -4.87 0.83 8.48
CA LEU A 27 -3.49 1.10 8.86
C LEU A 27 -3.38 2.37 9.72
N LYS A 28 -4.14 3.42 9.42
CA LYS A 28 -4.15 4.66 10.21
C LYS A 28 -4.74 4.47 11.61
N GLU A 29 -5.73 3.59 11.76
CA GLU A 29 -6.29 3.24 13.07
C GLU A 29 -5.28 2.43 13.91
N LYS A 30 -4.55 1.50 13.29
CA LYS A 30 -3.53 0.68 13.95
C LYS A 30 -2.23 1.43 14.24
N TYR A 31 -1.83 2.32 13.32
CA TYR A 31 -0.60 3.10 13.35
C TYR A 31 -0.95 4.59 13.23
N PRO A 32 -1.47 5.21 14.31
CA PRO A 32 -1.91 6.61 14.27
C PRO A 32 -0.74 7.59 14.04
N CYS A 33 0.48 7.19 14.41
CA CYS A 33 1.71 7.94 14.14
C CYS A 33 2.09 7.88 12.66
N ASP A 34 2.11 9.04 11.99
CA ASP A 34 2.42 9.13 10.56
C ASP A 34 3.78 8.55 10.18
N LYS A 35 4.78 8.67 11.07
CA LYS A 35 6.12 8.10 10.84
C LYS A 35 6.13 6.58 10.86
N GLU A 36 5.28 5.95 11.68
CA GLU A 36 5.18 4.49 11.70
C GLU A 36 4.36 4.00 10.51
N LEU A 37 3.27 4.70 10.19
CA LEU A 37 2.47 4.43 9.00
C LEU A 37 3.32 4.49 7.72
N ASP A 38 4.13 5.53 7.54
CA ASP A 38 5.03 5.68 6.39
C ASP A 38 6.00 4.51 6.25
N LYS A 39 6.61 4.05 7.36
CA LYS A 39 7.49 2.87 7.37
C LYS A 39 6.77 1.60 6.93
N ILE A 40 5.55 1.39 7.40
CA ILE A 40 4.73 0.23 7.03
C ILE A 40 4.40 0.27 5.53
N LEU A 41 4.02 1.44 5.00
CA LEU A 41 3.73 1.60 3.58
C LEU A 41 4.97 1.39 2.71
N GLN A 42 6.13 1.90 3.13
CA GLN A 42 7.41 1.66 2.45
C GLN A 42 7.79 0.18 2.45
N TRP A 43 7.57 -0.53 3.55
CA TRP A 43 7.81 -1.97 3.63
C TRP A 43 6.94 -2.74 2.62
N HIS A 44 5.63 -2.46 2.58
CA HIS A 44 4.72 -3.08 1.61
C HIS A 44 5.11 -2.79 0.16
N LYS A 45 5.48 -1.54 -0.13
CA LYS A 45 5.96 -1.15 -1.47
C LYS A 45 7.19 -1.96 -1.88
N LYS A 46 8.18 -2.05 -1.00
CA LYS A 46 9.42 -2.80 -1.25
C LYS A 46 9.15 -4.29 -1.50
N GLN A 47 8.32 -4.92 -0.67
CA GLN A 47 7.95 -6.33 -0.86
C GLN A 47 7.24 -6.57 -2.20
N ARG A 48 6.47 -5.58 -2.68
CA ARG A 48 5.80 -5.67 -3.97
C ARG A 48 6.78 -5.56 -5.14
N GLU A 49 7.71 -4.61 -5.06
CA GLU A 49 8.78 -4.46 -6.05
C GLU A 49 9.64 -5.73 -6.14
N GLU A 50 10.02 -6.33 -5.01
CA GLU A 50 10.78 -7.59 -4.96
C GLU A 50 10.00 -8.75 -5.64
N LEU A 51 8.69 -8.86 -5.39
CA LEU A 51 7.85 -9.89 -6.02
C LEU A 51 7.69 -9.70 -7.54
N ASP A 52 7.60 -8.45 -8.00
CA ASP A 52 7.45 -8.13 -9.42
C ASP A 52 8.79 -8.31 -10.18
N GLU A 53 9.95 -8.20 -9.50
CA GLU A 53 11.28 -8.49 -10.08
C GLU A 53 11.59 -9.99 -10.20
N GLU A 54 10.93 -10.84 -9.41
CA GLU A 54 11.09 -12.30 -9.43
C GLU A 54 10.20 -13.03 -10.45
N LEU A 55 9.29 -12.32 -11.14
CA LEU A 55 8.33 -12.83 -12.14
C LEU A 55 8.71 -12.48 -13.58
#